data_AF-A0A973T198-F1
#
_entry.id   AF-A0A973T198-F1
#
_cell.length_a   1.000
_cell.length_b   1.000
_cell.length_c   1.000
_cell.angle_alpha   90.00
_cell.angle_beta   90.00
_cell.angle_gamma   90.00
#
_symmetry.space_group_name_H-M   'P 1'
#
loop_
_entity.id
_entity.type
_entity.pdbx_description
1 polymer ?
#
loop_
_entity_poly.entity_id
_entity_poly.type
_entity_poly.pdbx_seq_one_letter_code
_entity_poly.pdbx_strand_id
1 'polypeptide(L)'
;ALAFDAIYDAFPGEPAPKLALGLCAEVLGQLDNAAEYYHLVWATDPSYVSAAFGLARVQLATGDRPSAVRTLESVPESSIHYTAARVAAVRARLRGRTATAGDTAFLDDLTAAARQVEALDAYGLDPARREQLSAEVLGCALDWILSGGQGSAPVAQRVLLGSDLDERGLRFGLERSYRTLARLAPGGEERIDLVERANRYRPRTWV
;
A
#
# COMPACT_ATOMS: atom_id res chain seq x y z
N ALA A 1 -7.87 6.70 -28.15
CA ALA A 1 -8.82 5.58 -28.32
C ALA A 1 -8.85 5.14 -29.78
N LEU A 2 -9.48 5.90 -30.70
CA LEU A 2 -9.76 5.48 -32.08
C LEU A 2 -8.58 4.86 -32.86
N ALA A 3 -7.35 5.40 -32.73
CA ALA A 3 -6.17 4.82 -33.39
C ALA A 3 -5.77 3.45 -32.80
N PHE A 4 -5.95 3.24 -31.50
CA PHE A 4 -5.71 1.95 -30.85
C PHE A 4 -6.84 0.96 -31.11
N ASP A 5 -8.09 1.43 -31.23
CA ASP A 5 -9.23 0.60 -31.62
C ASP A 5 -8.99 -0.01 -33.01
N ALA A 6 -8.55 0.81 -33.98
CA ALA A 6 -8.21 0.32 -35.31
C ALA A 6 -7.06 -0.70 -35.32
N ILE A 7 -6.06 -0.55 -34.44
CA ILE A 7 -4.97 -1.52 -34.30
C ILE A 7 -5.47 -2.80 -33.63
N TYR A 8 -6.35 -2.67 -32.63
CA TYR A 8 -6.98 -3.82 -31.97
C TYR A 8 -7.84 -4.63 -32.95
N ASP A 9 -8.62 -3.97 -33.80
CA ASP A 9 -9.41 -4.63 -34.85
C ASP A 9 -8.52 -5.36 -35.86
N ALA A 10 -7.39 -4.77 -36.23
CA ALA A 10 -6.42 -5.38 -37.14
C ALA A 10 -5.62 -6.53 -36.50
N PHE A 11 -5.36 -6.44 -35.18
CA PHE A 11 -4.51 -7.37 -34.45
C PHE A 11 -5.10 -7.72 -33.06
N PRO A 12 -6.23 -8.47 -33.01
CA PRO A 12 -6.96 -8.71 -31.76
C PRO A 12 -6.20 -9.59 -30.76
N GLY A 13 -5.17 -10.30 -31.20
CA GLY A 13 -4.30 -11.11 -30.34
C GLY A 13 -3.32 -10.27 -29.51
N GLU A 14 -2.95 -9.08 -29.98
CA GLU A 14 -1.85 -8.31 -29.40
C GLU A 14 -2.24 -7.69 -28.04
N PRO A 15 -1.41 -7.86 -26.99
CA PRO A 15 -1.67 -7.29 -25.67
C PRO A 15 -1.39 -5.78 -25.60
N ALA A 16 -0.46 -5.26 -26.41
CA ALA A 16 -0.06 -3.85 -26.34
C ALA A 16 -1.19 -2.85 -26.72
N PRO A 17 -1.97 -3.06 -27.80
CA PRO A 17 -3.13 -2.22 -28.10
C PRO A 17 -4.19 -2.25 -27.00
N LYS A 18 -4.46 -3.43 -26.42
CA LYS A 18 -5.40 -3.59 -25.30
C LYS A 18 -4.94 -2.83 -24.07
N LEU A 19 -3.65 -2.90 -23.73
CA LEU A 19 -3.08 -2.13 -22.63
C LEU A 19 -3.24 -0.62 -22.85
N ALA A 20 -2.99 -0.15 -24.08
CA ALA A 20 -3.16 1.25 -24.44
C ALA A 20 -4.64 1.69 -24.39
N LEU A 21 -5.57 0.82 -24.79
CA LEU A 21 -7.01 1.04 -24.65
C LEU A 21 -7.44 1.10 -23.18
N GLY A 22 -6.92 0.21 -22.33
CA GLY A 22 -7.13 0.27 -20.88
C GLY A 22 -6.68 1.60 -20.28
N LEU A 23 -5.50 2.09 -20.67
CA LEU A 23 -5.01 3.40 -20.25
C LEU A 23 -5.88 4.56 -20.77
N CYS A 24 -6.32 4.51 -22.02
CA CYS A 24 -7.24 5.52 -22.56
C CYS A 24 -8.56 5.53 -21.77
N ALA A 25 -9.13 4.36 -21.49
CA ALA A 25 -10.37 4.22 -20.74
C ALA A 25 -10.20 4.75 -19.30
N GLU A 26 -9.09 4.45 -18.63
CA GLU A 26 -8.77 4.99 -17.31
C GLU A 26 -8.73 6.53 -17.32
N VAL A 27 -8.01 7.12 -18.28
CA VAL A 27 -7.90 8.59 -18.42
C VAL A 27 -9.25 9.24 -18.73
N LEU A 28 -10.14 8.54 -19.46
CA LEU A 28 -11.49 9.01 -19.77
C LEU A 28 -12.50 8.75 -18.64
N GLY A 29 -12.08 8.16 -17.52
CA GLY A 29 -12.96 7.83 -16.38
C GLY A 29 -13.89 6.63 -16.64
N GLN A 30 -13.66 5.87 -17.71
CA GLN A 30 -14.40 4.65 -18.05
C GLN A 30 -13.79 3.46 -17.29
N LEU A 31 -13.97 3.46 -15.96
CA LEU A 31 -13.27 2.54 -15.07
C LEU A 31 -13.61 1.06 -15.33
N ASP A 32 -14.86 0.73 -15.63
CA ASP A 32 -15.23 -0.66 -15.92
C ASP A 32 -14.52 -1.19 -17.18
N ASN A 33 -14.53 -0.41 -18.27
CA ASN A 33 -13.80 -0.73 -19.50
C ASN A 33 -12.29 -0.84 -19.26
N ALA A 34 -11.72 0.06 -18.46
CA ALA A 34 -10.30 0.02 -18.12
C ALA A 34 -9.95 -1.27 -17.35
N ALA A 35 -10.78 -1.66 -16.39
CA ALA A 35 -10.60 -2.89 -15.63
C ALA A 35 -10.63 -4.13 -16.54
N GLU A 36 -11.58 -4.19 -17.48
CA GLU A 36 -11.69 -5.30 -18.44
C GLU A 36 -10.42 -5.43 -19.29
N TYR A 37 -9.94 -4.34 -19.88
CA TYR A 37 -8.73 -4.36 -20.70
C TYR A 37 -7.48 -4.73 -19.89
N TYR A 38 -7.31 -4.16 -18.70
CA TYR A 38 -6.16 -4.49 -17.85
C TYR A 38 -6.20 -5.94 -17.37
N HIS A 39 -7.37 -6.43 -16.97
CA HIS A 39 -7.55 -7.83 -16.57
C HIS A 39 -7.26 -8.77 -17.73
N LEU A 40 -7.76 -8.47 -18.94
CA LEU A 40 -7.51 -9.28 -20.13
C LEU A 40 -6.01 -9.39 -20.44
N VAL A 41 -5.28 -8.28 -20.39
CA VAL A 41 -3.84 -8.28 -20.62
C VAL A 41 -3.11 -9.07 -19.53
N TRP A 42 -3.44 -8.82 -18.26
CA TRP A 42 -2.78 -9.48 -17.12
C TRP A 42 -3.01 -11.00 -17.09
N ALA A 43 -4.23 -11.44 -17.37
CA ALA A 43 -4.58 -12.86 -17.42
C ALA A 43 -3.94 -13.59 -18.61
N THR A 44 -3.65 -12.88 -19.69
CA THR A 44 -3.05 -13.45 -20.91
C THR A 44 -1.53 -13.55 -20.79
N ASP A 45 -0.88 -12.47 -20.36
CA ASP A 45 0.58 -12.41 -20.23
C ASP A 45 1.01 -11.64 -18.97
N PRO A 46 1.38 -12.37 -17.89
CA PRO A 46 1.88 -11.78 -16.65
C PRO A 46 3.23 -11.05 -16.76
N SER A 47 3.86 -10.99 -17.94
CA SER A 47 5.01 -10.12 -18.18
C SER A 47 4.61 -8.64 -18.26
N TYR A 48 3.35 -8.33 -18.61
CA TYR A 48 2.81 -6.98 -18.68
C TYR A 48 2.39 -6.48 -17.29
N VAL A 49 3.38 -6.30 -16.41
CA VAL A 49 3.14 -5.87 -15.02
C VAL A 49 2.42 -4.52 -14.92
N SER A 50 2.59 -3.64 -15.91
CA SER A 50 1.85 -2.38 -16.01
C SER A 50 0.32 -2.59 -16.03
N ALA A 51 -0.17 -3.71 -16.57
CA ALA A 51 -1.58 -4.08 -16.53
C ALA A 51 -2.04 -4.40 -15.10
N ALA A 52 -1.26 -5.14 -14.32
CA ALA A 52 -1.58 -5.42 -12.91
C ALA A 52 -1.68 -4.13 -12.08
N PHE A 53 -0.74 -3.19 -12.25
CA PHE A 53 -0.80 -1.91 -11.57
C PHE A 53 -1.97 -1.03 -12.06
N GLY A 54 -2.29 -1.06 -13.35
CA GLY A 54 -3.46 -0.38 -13.92
C GLY A 54 -4.78 -0.91 -13.34
N LEU A 55 -4.95 -2.24 -13.37
CA LEU A 55 -6.09 -2.92 -12.80
C LEU A 55 -6.26 -2.59 -11.31
N ALA A 56 -5.17 -2.63 -10.53
CA ALA A 56 -5.21 -2.30 -9.11
C ALA A 56 -5.61 -0.84 -8.85
N ARG A 57 -5.17 0.13 -9.67
CA ARG A 57 -5.61 1.53 -9.54
C ARG A 57 -7.10 1.69 -9.80
N VAL A 58 -7.61 1.06 -10.86
CA VAL A 58 -9.02 1.11 -11.22
C VAL A 58 -9.89 0.43 -10.16
N GLN A 59 -9.45 -0.71 -9.62
CA GLN A 59 -10.11 -1.41 -8.51
C GLN A 59 -10.14 -0.54 -7.24
N LEU A 60 -9.05 0.18 -6.93
CA LEU A 60 -9.05 1.13 -5.82
C LEU A 60 -10.00 2.31 -6.04
N ALA A 61 -10.07 2.84 -7.27
CA ALA A 61 -10.94 3.96 -7.62
C ALA A 61 -12.44 3.59 -7.55
N THR A 62 -12.77 2.33 -7.85
CA THR A 62 -14.14 1.78 -7.75
C THR A 62 -14.48 1.26 -6.34
N GLY A 63 -13.53 1.26 -5.40
CA GLY A 63 -13.73 0.84 -4.01
C GLY A 63 -13.45 -0.64 -3.74
N ASP A 64 -13.11 -1.44 -4.75
CA ASP A 64 -12.75 -2.86 -4.61
C ASP A 64 -11.28 -3.04 -4.19
N ARG A 65 -11.02 -2.64 -2.95
CA ARG A 65 -9.71 -2.76 -2.30
C ARG A 65 -9.22 -4.21 -2.18
N PRO A 66 -10.04 -5.20 -1.80
CA PRO A 66 -9.60 -6.59 -1.75
C PRO A 66 -9.09 -7.09 -3.11
N SER A 67 -9.77 -6.78 -4.20
CA SER A 67 -9.28 -7.14 -5.53
C SER A 67 -7.99 -6.42 -5.90
N ALA A 68 -7.88 -5.12 -5.59
CA ALA A 68 -6.65 -4.37 -5.85
C ALA A 68 -5.43 -4.99 -5.15
N VAL A 69 -5.59 -5.38 -3.88
CA VAL A 69 -4.55 -6.07 -3.13
C VAL A 69 -4.23 -7.41 -3.80
N ARG A 70 -5.22 -8.27 -4.08
CA ARG A 70 -4.99 -9.56 -4.76
C ARG A 70 -4.25 -9.41 -6.10
N THR A 71 -4.63 -8.42 -6.91
CA THR A 71 -3.99 -8.15 -8.20
C THR A 71 -2.51 -7.79 -8.01
N LEU A 72 -2.19 -6.87 -7.11
CA LEU A 72 -0.80 -6.50 -6.81
C LEU A 72 -0.01 -7.67 -6.22
N GLU A 73 -0.67 -8.50 -5.44
CA GLU A 73 -0.07 -9.68 -4.83
C GLU A 73 0.14 -10.86 -5.78
N SER A 74 -0.51 -10.83 -6.95
CA SER A 74 -0.33 -11.83 -8.01
C SER A 74 0.95 -11.63 -8.82
N VAL A 75 1.63 -10.48 -8.68
CA VAL A 75 2.91 -10.23 -9.34
C VAL A 75 3.96 -11.24 -8.82
N PRO A 76 4.60 -12.02 -9.71
CA PRO A 76 5.49 -13.10 -9.28
C PRO A 76 6.80 -12.57 -8.68
N GLU A 77 7.40 -13.36 -7.79
CA GLU A 77 8.68 -13.05 -7.14
C GLU A 77 9.85 -12.87 -8.10
N SER A 78 9.79 -13.51 -9.29
CA SER A 78 10.78 -13.36 -10.35
C SER A 78 10.74 -12.01 -11.06
N SER A 79 9.68 -11.21 -10.85
CA SER A 79 9.55 -9.90 -11.48
C SER A 79 10.44 -8.85 -10.80
N ILE A 80 11.12 -8.02 -11.59
CA ILE A 80 11.83 -6.82 -11.09
C ILE A 80 10.90 -5.84 -10.36
N HIS A 81 9.59 -5.94 -10.60
CA HIS A 81 8.57 -5.12 -9.98
C HIS A 81 7.94 -5.76 -8.75
N TYR A 82 8.39 -6.94 -8.32
CA TYR A 82 7.86 -7.65 -7.16
C TYR A 82 7.82 -6.77 -5.91
N THR A 83 8.96 -6.19 -5.54
CA THR A 83 9.06 -5.30 -4.37
C THR A 83 8.13 -4.09 -4.51
N ALA A 84 8.05 -3.48 -5.70
CA ALA A 84 7.16 -2.35 -5.94
C ALA A 84 5.69 -2.74 -5.81
N ALA A 85 5.30 -3.94 -6.27
CA ALA A 85 3.95 -4.46 -6.19
C ALA A 85 3.56 -4.77 -4.74
N ARG A 86 4.48 -5.36 -3.95
CA ARG A 86 4.27 -5.58 -2.52
C ARG A 86 4.16 -4.27 -1.75
N VAL A 87 4.98 -3.26 -2.04
CA VAL A 87 4.85 -1.93 -1.46
C VAL A 87 3.50 -1.29 -1.81
N ALA A 88 3.08 -1.41 -3.07
CA ALA A 88 1.79 -0.93 -3.52
C ALA A 88 0.63 -1.65 -2.82
N ALA A 89 0.72 -2.96 -2.58
CA ALA A 89 -0.30 -3.73 -1.86
C ALA A 89 -0.42 -3.32 -0.38
N VAL A 90 0.70 -3.04 0.30
CA VAL A 90 0.68 -2.44 1.65
C VAL A 90 -0.10 -1.12 1.64
N ARG A 91 0.25 -0.21 0.72
CA ARG A 91 -0.45 1.08 0.59
C ARG A 91 -1.89 0.93 0.14
N ALA A 92 -2.18 -0.05 -0.69
CA ALA A 92 -3.53 -0.38 -1.12
C ALA A 92 -4.36 -0.73 0.10
N ARG A 93 -3.91 -1.58 1.03
CA ARG A 93 -4.66 -1.88 2.27
C ARG A 93 -5.01 -0.64 3.10
N LEU A 94 -4.07 0.30 3.22
CA LEU A 94 -4.17 1.41 4.17
C LEU A 94 -4.85 2.68 3.63
N ARG A 95 -4.59 3.06 2.38
CA ARG A 95 -4.98 4.39 1.85
C ARG A 95 -6.49 4.61 1.82
N GLY A 96 -6.94 5.79 2.23
CA GLY A 96 -8.35 6.19 2.07
C GLY A 96 -9.34 5.37 2.90
N ARG A 97 -8.86 4.57 3.86
CA ARG A 97 -9.74 3.99 4.88
C ARG A 97 -9.95 5.00 5.99
N THR A 98 -11.22 5.28 6.28
CA THR A 98 -11.62 5.94 7.52
C THR A 98 -11.76 4.87 8.59
N ALA A 99 -10.95 4.96 9.64
CA ALA A 99 -11.06 4.04 10.74
C ALA A 99 -12.44 4.21 11.40
N THR A 100 -13.25 3.17 11.32
CA THR A 100 -14.53 3.11 12.05
C THR A 100 -14.35 2.22 13.28
N ALA A 101 -14.96 2.62 14.40
CA ALA A 101 -14.91 1.85 15.63
C ALA A 101 -15.46 0.44 15.37
N GLY A 102 -14.68 -0.60 15.68
CA GLY A 102 -15.09 -1.99 15.51
C GLY A 102 -14.83 -2.61 14.13
N ASP A 103 -14.12 -1.92 13.22
CA ASP A 103 -13.70 -2.51 11.94
C ASP A 103 -12.59 -3.57 12.15
N THR A 104 -12.99 -4.80 12.42
CA THR A 104 -12.07 -5.94 12.57
C THR A 104 -11.37 -6.30 11.25
N ALA A 105 -12.00 -6.03 10.10
CA ALA A 105 -11.37 -6.27 8.81
C ALA A 105 -10.18 -5.32 8.58
N PHE A 106 -10.24 -4.10 9.13
CA PHE A 106 -9.10 -3.19 9.10
C PHE A 106 -7.94 -3.65 9.99
N LEU A 107 -8.22 -4.31 11.12
CA LEU A 107 -7.17 -4.91 11.94
C LEU A 107 -6.43 -6.03 11.20
N ASP A 108 -7.17 -6.85 10.43
CA ASP A 108 -6.56 -7.87 9.59
C ASP A 108 -5.72 -7.25 8.47
N ASP A 109 -6.19 -6.15 7.86
CA ASP A 109 -5.42 -5.40 6.86
C ASP A 109 -4.14 -4.76 7.45
N LEU A 110 -4.21 -4.19 8.66
CA LEU A 110 -3.03 -3.67 9.38
C LEU A 110 -2.03 -4.78 9.66
N THR A 111 -2.50 -5.93 10.14
CA THR A 111 -1.66 -7.09 10.44
C THR A 111 -1.01 -7.65 9.17
N ALA A 112 -1.78 -7.76 8.08
CA ALA A 112 -1.28 -8.20 6.78
C ALA A 112 -0.25 -7.21 6.21
N ALA A 113 -0.51 -5.90 6.34
CA ALA A 113 0.41 -4.85 5.92
C ALA A 113 1.73 -4.93 6.70
N ALA A 114 1.68 -5.09 8.03
CA ALA A 114 2.89 -5.24 8.86
C ALA A 114 3.72 -6.47 8.47
N ARG A 115 3.08 -7.64 8.34
CA ARG A 115 3.75 -8.89 7.91
C ARG A 115 4.43 -8.71 6.55
N GLN A 116 3.81 -7.97 5.65
CA GLN A 116 4.36 -7.72 4.33
C GLN A 116 5.55 -6.77 4.36
N VAL A 117 5.55 -5.76 5.23
CA VAL A 117 6.73 -4.91 5.48
C VAL A 117 7.88 -5.74 6.06
N GLU A 118 7.61 -6.62 7.02
CA GLU A 118 8.60 -7.55 7.58
C GLU A 118 9.16 -8.52 6.52
N ALA A 119 8.30 -9.06 5.67
CA ALA A 119 8.72 -9.94 4.58
C ALA A 119 9.62 -9.20 3.58
N LEU A 120 9.28 -7.96 3.20
CA LEU A 120 10.08 -7.15 2.27
C LEU A 120 11.47 -6.83 2.80
N ASP A 121 11.66 -6.76 4.12
CA ASP A 121 12.97 -6.60 4.77
C ASP A 121 13.92 -7.75 4.37
N ALA A 122 13.41 -8.99 4.36
CA ALA A 122 14.17 -10.16 3.94
C ALA A 122 14.54 -10.14 2.44
N TYR A 123 13.81 -9.38 1.61
CA TYR A 123 14.10 -9.16 0.18
C TYR A 123 15.03 -7.96 -0.06
N GLY A 124 15.65 -7.40 0.98
CA GLY A 124 16.61 -6.30 0.85
C GLY A 124 15.94 -4.96 0.50
N LEU A 125 14.72 -4.73 1.00
CA LEU A 125 14.08 -3.42 0.90
C LEU A 125 14.99 -2.34 1.51
N ASP A 126 15.12 -1.22 0.80
CA ASP A 126 15.86 -0.06 1.29
C ASP A 126 15.42 0.33 2.72
N PRO A 127 16.36 0.51 3.68
CA PRO A 127 16.02 0.80 5.07
C PRO A 127 15.14 2.05 5.26
N ALA A 128 15.34 3.10 4.46
CA ALA A 128 14.51 4.30 4.57
C ALA A 128 13.09 4.00 4.09
N ARG A 129 12.95 3.27 2.97
CA ARG A 129 11.64 2.84 2.47
C ARG A 129 10.90 1.91 3.44
N ARG A 130 11.63 1.00 4.10
CA ARG A 130 11.08 0.16 5.17
C ARG A 130 10.51 1.00 6.30
N GLU A 131 11.29 1.94 6.83
CA GLU A 131 10.83 2.81 7.94
C GLU A 131 9.68 3.74 7.54
N GLN A 132 9.63 4.18 6.27
CA GLN A 132 8.47 4.92 5.74
C GLN A 132 7.21 4.07 5.79
N LEU A 133 7.27 2.82 5.32
CA LEU A 133 6.12 1.91 5.36
C LEU A 133 5.73 1.53 6.77
N SER A 134 6.69 1.29 7.66
CA SER A 134 6.42 1.08 9.08
C SER A 134 5.68 2.26 9.69
N ALA A 135 6.12 3.50 9.41
CA ALA A 135 5.44 4.70 9.88
C ALA A 135 4.02 4.85 9.29
N GLU A 136 3.81 4.51 8.01
CA GLU A 136 2.48 4.48 7.39
C GLU A 136 1.54 3.50 8.12
N VAL A 137 2.01 2.27 8.37
CA VAL A 137 1.23 1.20 9.04
C VAL A 137 0.93 1.58 10.50
N LEU A 138 1.94 2.02 11.25
CA LEU A 138 1.78 2.42 12.66
C LEU A 138 0.90 3.66 12.81
N GLY A 139 0.97 4.59 11.86
CA GLY A 139 0.11 5.78 11.82
C GLY A 139 -1.35 5.39 11.64
N CYS A 140 -1.65 4.54 10.66
CA CYS A 140 -3.01 4.02 10.46
C CYS A 140 -3.53 3.23 11.66
N ALA A 141 -2.66 2.44 12.31
CA ALA A 141 -3.03 1.73 13.54
C ALA A 141 -3.35 2.71 14.68
N LEU A 142 -2.56 3.78 14.84
CA LEU A 142 -2.80 4.80 15.86
C LEU A 142 -4.12 5.52 15.63
N ASP A 143 -4.40 5.93 14.38
CA ASP A 143 -5.67 6.57 14.03
C ASP A 143 -6.88 5.66 14.31
N TRP A 144 -6.74 4.35 14.08
CA TRP A 144 -7.78 3.36 14.41
C TRP A 144 -7.98 3.18 15.91
N ILE A 145 -6.90 3.14 16.68
CA ILE A 145 -6.94 3.11 18.14
C ILE A 145 -7.63 4.36 18.70
N LEU A 146 -7.27 5.55 18.20
CA LEU A 146 -7.87 6.82 18.61
C LEU A 146 -9.35 6.93 18.22
N SER A 147 -9.78 6.20 17.18
CA SER A 147 -11.18 6.11 16.75
C SER A 147 -12.00 5.08 17.56
N GLY A 148 -11.44 4.48 18.61
CA GLY A 148 -12.15 3.54 19.49
C GLY A 148 -11.96 2.05 19.15
N GLY A 149 -10.98 1.70 18.31
CA GLY A 149 -10.71 0.31 17.89
C GLY A 149 -10.24 -0.65 19.00
N GLN A 150 -9.76 -0.14 20.13
CA GLN A 150 -9.14 -0.93 21.22
C GLN A 150 -9.98 -2.10 21.73
N GLY A 151 -11.31 -1.93 21.82
CA GLY A 151 -12.20 -2.96 22.37
C GLY A 151 -12.41 -4.18 21.47
N SER A 152 -11.95 -4.12 20.21
CA SER A 152 -12.22 -5.15 19.19
C SER A 152 -11.00 -6.01 18.85
N ALA A 153 -9.82 -5.71 19.40
CA ALA A 153 -8.58 -6.42 19.07
C ALA A 153 -8.46 -7.76 19.83
N PRO A 154 -8.30 -8.91 19.14
CA PRO A 154 -7.98 -10.18 19.77
C PRO A 154 -6.63 -10.11 20.50
N VAL A 155 -6.49 -10.88 21.59
CA VAL A 155 -5.26 -10.92 22.41
C VAL A 155 -4.01 -11.29 21.59
N ALA A 156 -4.16 -12.10 20.55
CA ALA A 156 -3.07 -12.56 19.68
C ALA A 156 -2.54 -11.49 18.70
N GLN A 157 -3.27 -10.39 18.46
CA GLN A 157 -2.89 -9.32 17.53
C GLN A 157 -2.42 -8.05 18.25
N ARG A 158 -1.85 -8.19 19.46
CA ARG A 158 -1.45 -7.05 20.30
C ARG A 158 -0.11 -6.41 19.94
N VAL A 159 0.63 -6.93 18.97
CA VAL A 159 1.92 -6.37 18.57
C VAL A 159 1.92 -6.16 17.05
N LEU A 160 2.30 -4.96 16.63
CA LEU A 160 2.41 -4.55 15.23
C LEU A 160 3.79 -3.93 15.01
N LEU A 161 4.62 -4.55 14.15
CA LEU A 161 5.99 -4.08 13.85
C LEU A 161 6.83 -3.84 15.13
N GLY A 162 6.71 -4.76 16.10
CA GLY A 162 7.42 -4.69 17.38
C GLY A 162 6.91 -3.61 18.34
N SER A 163 5.73 -3.03 18.10
CA SER A 163 5.07 -2.05 18.97
C SER A 163 3.77 -2.62 19.51
N ASP A 164 3.48 -2.40 20.79
CA ASP A 164 2.19 -2.78 21.37
C ASP A 164 1.06 -2.01 20.66
N LEU A 165 -0.04 -2.70 20.37
CA LEU A 165 -1.24 -2.19 19.71
C LEU A 165 -2.11 -1.39 20.70
N ASP A 166 -1.49 -0.41 21.34
CA ASP A 166 -2.13 0.61 22.16
C ASP A 166 -1.56 1.99 21.79
N GLU A 167 -2.22 3.06 22.24
CA GLU A 167 -1.84 4.43 21.87
C GLU A 167 -0.37 4.74 22.23
N ARG A 168 0.11 4.22 23.37
CA ARG A 168 1.46 4.50 23.88
C ARG A 168 2.51 3.74 23.06
N GLY A 169 2.31 2.45 22.85
CA GLY A 169 3.19 1.57 22.07
C GLY A 169 3.33 2.06 20.63
N LEU A 170 2.21 2.36 19.97
CA LEU A 170 2.21 2.87 18.59
C LEU A 170 2.90 4.23 18.46
N ARG A 171 2.71 5.14 19.41
CA ARG A 171 3.43 6.42 19.44
C ARG A 171 4.94 6.25 19.61
N PHE A 172 5.39 5.33 20.46
CA PHE A 172 6.81 4.99 20.57
C PHE A 172 7.37 4.37 19.29
N GLY A 173 6.61 3.49 18.65
CA GLY A 173 6.95 2.92 17.34
C GLY A 173 7.14 4.00 16.28
N LEU A 174 6.18 4.93 16.15
CA LEU A 174 6.24 6.07 15.24
C LEU A 174 7.42 6.98 15.52
N GLU A 175 7.67 7.32 16.79
CA GLU A 175 8.85 8.10 17.17
C GLU A 175 10.15 7.41 16.71
N ARG A 176 10.27 6.10 16.96
CA ARG A 176 11.45 5.31 16.57
C ARG A 176 11.64 5.31 15.05
N SER A 177 10.58 5.11 14.28
CA SER A 177 10.65 5.12 12.81
C SER A 177 11.04 6.49 12.27
N TYR A 178 10.42 7.58 12.74
CA TYR A 178 10.79 8.93 12.30
C TYR A 178 12.22 9.33 12.69
N ARG A 179 12.70 8.94 13.88
CA ARG A 179 14.10 9.14 14.26
C ARG A 179 15.07 8.36 13.36
N THR A 180 14.68 7.16 12.94
CA THR A 180 15.50 6.35 12.03
C THR A 180 15.52 6.96 10.64
N LEU A 181 14.37 7.40 10.12
CA LEU A 181 14.29 8.17 8.87
C LEU A 181 15.16 9.42 8.92
N ALA A 182 15.12 10.19 10.01
CA ALA A 182 15.95 11.39 10.17
C ALA A 182 17.47 11.08 10.10
N ARG A 183 17.90 9.93 10.63
CA ARG A 183 19.29 9.47 10.53
C ARG A 183 19.68 9.06 9.11
N LEU A 184 18.74 8.52 8.34
CA LEU A 184 18.92 8.08 6.96
C LEU A 184 18.77 9.22 5.93
N ALA A 185 18.17 10.35 6.33
CA ALA A 185 17.89 11.47 5.44
C ALA A 185 19.18 12.09 4.87
N PRO A 186 19.26 12.29 3.54
CA PRO A 186 20.42 12.88 2.87
C PRO A 186 20.56 14.39 3.11
N GLY A 187 19.45 15.10 3.36
CA GLY A 187 19.40 16.56 3.50
C GLY A 187 19.11 17.05 4.92
N GLY A 188 19.59 18.26 5.23
CA GLY A 188 19.36 18.90 6.53
C GLY A 188 17.91 19.27 6.80
N GLU A 189 17.22 19.81 5.78
CA GLU A 189 15.80 20.21 5.88
C GLU A 189 14.89 19.00 6.10
N GLU A 190 15.03 17.95 5.29
CA GLU A 190 14.29 16.69 5.45
C GLU A 190 14.53 16.06 6.83
N ARG A 191 15.77 16.08 7.31
CA ARG A 191 16.10 15.62 8.66
C ARG A 191 15.36 16.42 9.74
N ILE A 192 15.30 17.73 9.62
CA ILE A 192 14.60 18.60 10.58
C ILE A 192 13.10 18.24 10.60
N ASP A 193 12.46 18.14 9.44
CA ASP A 193 11.04 17.76 9.33
C ASP A 193 10.73 16.40 9.97
N LEU A 194 11.63 15.43 9.78
CA LEU A 194 11.49 14.08 10.36
C LEU A 194 11.70 14.09 11.87
N VAL A 195 12.62 14.90 12.39
CA VAL A 195 12.80 15.08 13.85
C VAL A 195 11.58 15.76 14.46
N GLU A 196 11.02 16.77 13.81
CA GLU A 196 9.80 17.42 14.27
C GLU A 196 8.63 16.45 14.30
N ARG A 197 8.48 15.61 13.26
CA ARG A 197 7.50 14.52 13.24
C ARG A 197 7.71 13.56 14.41
N ALA A 198 8.94 13.12 14.66
CA ALA A 198 9.25 12.25 15.80
C ALA A 198 8.85 12.88 17.14
N ASN A 199 9.15 14.17 17.32
CA ASN A 199 8.84 14.87 18.57
C ASN A 199 7.33 15.01 18.82
N ARG A 200 6.50 15.10 17.77
CA ARG A 200 5.03 15.13 17.91
C ARG A 200 4.44 13.86 18.51
N TYR A 201 5.07 12.70 18.26
CA TYR A 201 4.61 11.42 18.79
C TYR A 201 5.18 11.09 20.17
N ARG A 202 6.11 11.90 20.70
CA ARG A 202 6.72 11.65 22.00
C ARG A 202 5.65 11.57 23.10
N PRO A 203 5.48 10.41 23.78
CA PRO A 203 4.51 10.28 24.84
C PRO A 203 4.86 11.20 26.00
N ARG A 204 3.87 11.94 26.54
CA ARG A 204 4.09 12.80 27.71
C ARG A 204 4.30 11.91 28.94
N THR A 205 5.55 11.71 29.33
CA THR A 205 5.89 11.15 30.64
C THR A 205 5.76 12.27 31.65
N TRP A 206 4.72 12.23 32.49
CA TRP A 206 4.69 13.05 33.70
C TRP A 206 5.84 12.58 34.61
N VAL A 207 6.71 13.52 34.99
CA VAL A 207 7.73 13.36 36.04
C VAL A 207 7.13 13.91 37.33
#